data_AF-A0A109W4A1-F1
#
_entry.id   AF-A0A109W4A1-F1
#
_cell.length_a   1.000
_cell.length_b   1.000
_cell.length_c   1.000
_cell.angle_alpha   90.00
_cell.angle_beta   90.00
_cell.angle_gamma   90.00
#
_symmetry.space_group_name_H-M   'P 1'
#
loop_
_entity.id
_entity.type
_entity.pdbx_description
1 polymer ?
#
loop_
_entity_poly.entity_id
_entity_poly.type
_entity_poly.pdbx_seq_one_letter_code
_entity_poly.pdbx_strand_id
1 'polypeptide(L)'
;METEFLARINALARVPEHSLPLMRAMSRGAPLRVGPYLFWAAEDWLMAVAYPLRGKYSHTAFEAALDEALEKSGAVSCWAVGPDLPPRLHAHIVDRDRYYLLSARAEPPARLRGVLRRAAAALRVEEGREFTPAHRRLWAEFMGRADRKEARPLAPHVRELYARTPEALAEADGALCLLNAWDQEGRLAACLLLDDAPEKFCSYVLGAHSRAQYTPHAADLLFAAMLEKTRRAGKRYVHLGLGVNEGILRFKRKWGGRPYLPYVMAAWEEKTRAARNDTARALTLALLRAAAAPSPSLPSPENARPDQRPFAMLWEVEKNGRVSWLGGTAHFFCYSFETSFIRLFRKVDNVLFEGPLDEDALAAVDQAGKRLPPEHKALLEMLAEEEIRRLERVVRGPEGPLVRWLGMEAARKADVRWLLRHARPWCAFFSLWTAFLERQGWCGSVDMEAWRIAHDMGKNVIGMENLEEQLASLESVPVERVLRFFRACEGWKAQSRRNMRAYLAGDLERMMGSSAEFPTRTEYVVNVRDQRFRERMRPYLEEGRCVVFVGAAHLVNLRRMLAEDGFRVRRCLPGLGHKLRALWRGDAEVRW
;
A
#
# COMPACT_ATOMS: atom_id res chain seq x y z
N MET A 1 5.95 -10.51 35.10
CA MET A 1 4.72 -11.23 34.66
C MET A 1 4.68 -11.42 33.14
N GLU A 2 5.00 -10.41 32.33
CA GLU A 2 5.00 -10.52 30.85
C GLU A 2 6.12 -11.40 30.29
N THR A 3 7.33 -11.32 30.86
CA THR A 3 8.51 -12.13 30.48
C THR A 3 8.33 -13.63 30.73
N GLU A 4 7.71 -13.99 31.86
CA GLU A 4 7.42 -15.39 32.22
C GLU A 4 6.32 -16.00 31.33
N PHE A 5 5.42 -15.16 30.81
CA PHE A 5 4.37 -15.59 29.89
C PHE A 5 4.92 -15.86 28.48
N LEU A 6 5.74 -14.95 27.93
CA LEU A 6 6.38 -15.17 26.63
C LEU A 6 7.19 -16.47 26.61
N ALA A 7 7.83 -16.82 27.72
CA ALA A 7 8.55 -18.08 27.89
C ALA A 7 7.65 -19.32 27.76
N ARG A 8 6.33 -19.21 28.01
CA ARG A 8 5.39 -20.36 28.03
C ARG A 8 4.46 -20.43 26.82
N ILE A 9 4.48 -19.45 25.91
CA ILE A 9 3.59 -19.47 24.72
C ILE A 9 3.84 -20.73 23.88
N ASN A 10 5.10 -21.08 23.62
CA ASN A 10 5.44 -22.23 22.78
C ASN A 10 4.94 -23.57 23.36
N ALA A 11 4.83 -23.69 24.69
CA ALA A 11 4.22 -24.83 25.36
C ALA A 11 2.69 -24.90 25.15
N LEU A 12 2.06 -23.73 25.07
CA LEU A 12 0.61 -23.58 24.91
C LEU A 12 0.16 -23.53 23.44
N ALA A 13 1.10 -23.38 22.51
CA ALA A 13 0.85 -23.29 21.07
C ALA A 13 -0.05 -24.42 20.56
N ARG A 14 -0.99 -24.04 19.69
CA ARG A 14 -1.95 -24.94 19.02
C ARG A 14 -1.91 -24.88 17.50
N VAL A 15 -1.42 -23.76 16.97
CA VAL A 15 -1.30 -23.43 15.55
C VAL A 15 0.05 -22.72 15.34
N PRO A 16 0.62 -22.69 14.13
CA PRO A 16 1.92 -22.08 13.85
C PRO A 16 1.99 -20.60 14.22
N GLU A 17 0.87 -19.88 14.12
CA GLU A 17 0.75 -18.45 14.44
C GLU A 17 0.89 -18.15 15.94
N HIS A 18 0.97 -19.18 16.79
CA HIS A 18 1.37 -19.06 18.19
C HIS A 18 2.88 -19.15 18.41
N SER A 19 3.65 -19.59 17.42
CA SER A 19 5.10 -19.74 17.58
C SER A 19 5.75 -18.37 17.64
N LEU A 20 6.36 -18.05 18.79
CA LEU A 20 6.96 -16.74 18.98
C LEU A 20 8.10 -16.45 18.01
N PRO A 21 9.10 -17.35 17.86
CA PRO A 21 10.22 -17.08 16.97
C PRO A 21 9.79 -16.99 15.51
N LEU A 22 8.92 -17.90 15.05
CA LEU A 22 8.41 -17.89 13.68
C LEU A 22 7.70 -16.59 13.35
N MET A 23 6.74 -16.18 14.19
CA MET A 23 5.92 -15.02 13.89
C MET A 23 6.69 -13.71 14.03
N ARG A 24 7.60 -13.59 15.00
CA ARG A 24 8.50 -12.43 15.09
C ARG A 24 9.37 -12.30 13.85
N ALA A 25 10.00 -13.40 13.45
CA ALA A 25 10.90 -13.46 12.31
C ALA A 25 10.18 -13.18 10.98
N MET A 26 8.95 -13.66 10.81
CA MET A 26 8.20 -13.52 9.56
C MET A 26 7.42 -12.21 9.45
N SER A 27 6.87 -11.70 10.56
CA SER A 27 5.99 -10.52 10.55
C SER A 27 6.66 -9.25 11.09
N ARG A 28 7.76 -9.36 11.84
CA ARG A 28 8.33 -8.28 12.68
C ARG A 28 7.39 -7.69 13.73
N GLY A 29 6.22 -8.32 13.94
CA GLY A 29 5.27 -7.94 14.97
C GLY A 29 5.76 -8.25 16.38
N ALA A 30 5.46 -7.34 17.31
CA ALA A 30 5.58 -7.61 18.73
C ALA A 30 4.37 -8.43 19.22
N PRO A 31 4.58 -9.45 20.08
CA PRO A 31 3.48 -10.21 20.65
C PRO A 31 2.77 -9.40 21.73
N LEU A 32 1.44 -9.37 21.67
CA LEU A 32 0.55 -8.80 22.67
C LEU A 32 -0.40 -9.88 23.17
N ARG A 33 -0.57 -10.02 24.48
CA ARG A 33 -1.56 -10.94 25.06
C ARG A 33 -2.72 -10.17 25.64
N VAL A 34 -3.93 -10.57 25.24
CA VAL A 34 -5.15 -10.14 25.91
C VAL A 34 -6.01 -11.37 26.22
N GLY A 35 -6.31 -11.56 27.51
CA GLY A 35 -6.99 -12.77 27.99
C GLY A 35 -6.27 -14.06 27.55
N PRO A 36 -6.99 -15.05 27.00
CA PRO A 36 -6.40 -16.30 26.52
C PRO A 36 -5.86 -16.22 25.07
N TYR A 37 -5.89 -15.06 24.42
CA TYR A 37 -5.55 -14.90 23.01
C TYR A 37 -4.20 -14.22 22.80
N LEU A 38 -3.55 -14.56 21.70
CA LEU A 38 -2.31 -13.94 21.25
C LEU A 38 -2.61 -13.01 20.08
N PHE A 39 -1.97 -11.85 20.09
CA PHE A 39 -2.01 -10.85 19.04
C PHE A 39 -0.58 -10.53 18.64
N TRP A 40 -0.43 -10.09 17.39
CA TRP A 40 0.81 -9.60 16.84
C TRP A 40 0.56 -8.18 16.37
N ALA A 41 1.39 -7.23 16.76
CA ALA A 41 1.22 -5.85 16.33
C ALA A 41 2.57 -5.18 16.09
N ALA A 42 2.63 -4.33 15.08
CA ALA A 42 3.71 -3.38 14.85
C ALA A 42 3.14 -2.19 14.10
N GLU A 43 3.73 -1.01 14.30
CA GLU A 43 3.34 0.22 13.60
C GLU A 43 1.83 0.47 13.67
N ASP A 44 1.13 0.35 12.55
CA ASP A 44 -0.31 0.58 12.42
C ASP A 44 -1.12 -0.72 12.19
N TRP A 45 -0.52 -1.90 12.39
CA TRP A 45 -1.21 -3.16 12.14
C TRP A 45 -1.32 -4.10 13.34
N LEU A 46 -2.36 -4.94 13.29
CA LEU A 46 -2.61 -6.00 14.26
C LEU A 46 -3.11 -7.28 13.60
N MET A 47 -2.50 -8.41 13.94
CA MET A 47 -2.97 -9.76 13.60
C MET A 47 -3.42 -10.48 14.86
N ALA A 48 -4.72 -10.77 14.96
CA ALA A 48 -5.34 -11.50 16.03
C ALA A 48 -5.32 -13.01 15.77
N VAL A 49 -4.82 -13.79 16.73
CA VAL A 49 -4.86 -15.24 16.70
C VAL A 49 -6.02 -15.70 17.58
N ALA A 50 -7.20 -15.88 16.97
CA ALA A 50 -8.45 -16.24 17.62
C ALA A 50 -8.52 -17.72 18.07
N TYR A 51 -7.37 -18.40 18.12
CA TYR A 51 -7.24 -19.72 18.75
C TYR A 51 -6.79 -19.50 20.20
N PRO A 52 -7.64 -19.75 21.22
CA PRO A 52 -7.22 -19.46 22.57
C PRO A 52 -6.11 -20.42 23.02
N LEU A 53 -5.06 -19.89 23.64
CA LEU A 53 -3.94 -20.65 24.21
C LEU A 53 -4.46 -21.67 25.25
N ARG A 54 -5.49 -21.29 26.01
CA ARG A 54 -6.17 -22.12 27.01
C ARG A 54 -7.68 -22.05 26.86
N GLY A 55 -8.38 -23.14 27.14
CA GLY A 55 -9.83 -23.21 27.03
C GLY A 55 -10.34 -23.41 25.59
N LYS A 56 -11.62 -23.08 25.40
CA LYS A 56 -12.36 -23.15 24.14
C LYS A 56 -12.63 -21.74 23.61
N TYR A 57 -12.79 -21.63 22.29
CA TYR A 57 -13.12 -20.37 21.64
C TYR A 57 -14.52 -19.88 22.04
N SER A 58 -14.67 -18.58 22.23
CA SER A 58 -15.94 -17.89 22.44
C SER A 58 -15.90 -16.56 21.71
N HIS A 59 -16.94 -16.26 20.91
CA HIS A 59 -17.06 -14.99 20.19
C HIS A 59 -16.96 -13.79 21.14
N THR A 60 -17.73 -13.80 22.23
CA THR A 60 -17.76 -12.71 23.22
C THR A 60 -16.40 -12.50 23.89
N ALA A 61 -15.72 -13.59 24.29
CA ALA A 61 -14.43 -13.49 24.95
C ALA A 61 -13.33 -13.02 24.00
N PHE A 62 -13.36 -13.46 22.74
CA PHE A 62 -12.43 -13.01 21.71
C PHE A 62 -12.68 -11.57 21.33
N GLU A 63 -13.94 -11.16 21.19
CA GLU A 63 -14.32 -9.80 20.82
C GLU A 63 -13.86 -8.78 21.87
N ALA A 64 -14.09 -9.06 23.16
CA ALA A 64 -13.57 -8.24 24.25
C ALA A 64 -12.03 -8.16 24.24
N ALA A 65 -11.36 -9.30 24.00
CA ALA A 65 -9.90 -9.32 23.91
C ALA A 65 -9.36 -8.56 22.69
N LEU A 66 -10.06 -8.64 21.56
CA LEU A 66 -9.74 -7.92 20.34
C LEU A 66 -9.90 -6.41 20.54
N ASP A 67 -10.98 -5.96 21.17
CA ASP A 67 -11.19 -4.52 21.46
C ASP A 67 -10.08 -3.95 22.33
N GLU A 68 -9.72 -4.63 23.42
CA GLU A 68 -8.60 -4.21 24.27
C GLU A 68 -7.25 -4.27 23.53
N ALA A 69 -7.04 -5.27 22.65
CA ALA A 69 -5.82 -5.35 21.86
C ALA A 69 -5.70 -4.21 20.84
N LEU A 70 -6.81 -3.84 20.19
CA LEU A 70 -6.90 -2.71 19.26
C LEU A 70 -6.70 -1.37 19.98
N GLU A 71 -7.26 -1.22 21.18
CA GLU A 71 -7.05 -0.02 22.01
C GLU A 71 -5.58 0.13 22.43
N LYS A 72 -4.90 -0.99 22.75
CA LYS A 72 -3.48 -0.98 23.12
C LYS A 72 -2.54 -0.75 21.95
N SER A 73 -2.83 -1.35 20.80
CA SER A 73 -1.95 -1.24 19.62
C SER A 73 -2.18 0.04 18.83
N GLY A 74 -3.38 0.62 18.87
CA GLY A 74 -3.77 1.71 17.98
C GLY A 74 -3.83 1.28 16.51
N ALA A 75 -3.86 -0.03 16.23
CA ALA A 75 -3.79 -0.56 14.88
C ALA A 75 -5.01 -0.15 14.05
N VAL A 76 -4.73 0.16 12.79
CA VAL A 76 -5.71 0.47 11.74
C VAL A 76 -5.84 -0.72 10.79
N SER A 77 -4.74 -1.35 10.39
CA SER A 77 -4.79 -2.50 9.47
C SER A 77 -4.86 -3.81 10.26
N CYS A 78 -5.98 -4.51 10.17
CA CYS A 78 -6.28 -5.62 11.07
C CYS A 78 -6.54 -6.93 10.34
N TRP A 79 -5.99 -8.00 10.89
CA TRP A 79 -6.22 -9.37 10.47
C TRP A 79 -6.66 -10.21 11.66
N ALA A 80 -7.49 -11.21 11.41
CA ALA A 80 -7.82 -12.20 12.41
C ALA A 80 -7.84 -13.59 11.77
N VAL A 81 -7.17 -14.55 12.42
CA VAL A 81 -7.19 -15.95 12.04
C VAL A 81 -7.80 -16.78 13.16
N GLY A 82 -8.74 -17.66 12.84
CA GLY A 82 -9.51 -18.35 13.88
C GLY A 82 -10.24 -19.60 13.40
N PRO A 83 -10.76 -20.39 14.35
CA PRO A 83 -11.67 -21.49 14.03
C PRO A 83 -13.03 -20.96 13.53
N ASP A 84 -13.39 -19.78 14.00
CA ASP A 84 -14.52 -18.94 13.59
C ASP A 84 -14.19 -17.50 14.05
N LEU A 85 -14.97 -16.50 13.62
CA LEU A 85 -14.77 -15.08 13.98
C LEU A 85 -16.09 -14.41 14.37
N PRO A 86 -16.11 -13.36 15.22
CA PRO A 86 -17.36 -12.74 15.68
C PRO A 86 -18.21 -12.18 14.53
N PRO A 87 -19.55 -12.08 14.70
CA PRO A 87 -20.48 -11.53 13.70
C PRO A 87 -19.96 -10.27 12.99
N ARG A 88 -19.37 -9.32 13.73
CA ARG A 88 -18.83 -8.08 13.16
C ARG A 88 -17.73 -8.28 12.12
N LEU A 89 -16.98 -9.39 12.17
CA LEU A 89 -15.89 -9.69 11.24
C LEU A 89 -16.33 -10.55 10.06
N HIS A 90 -17.58 -11.04 10.01
CA HIS A 90 -18.01 -11.98 8.97
C HIS A 90 -17.97 -11.38 7.56
N ALA A 91 -18.34 -10.10 7.44
CA ALA A 91 -18.28 -9.38 6.17
C ALA A 91 -16.83 -9.17 5.66
N HIS A 92 -15.85 -9.33 6.55
CA HIS A 92 -14.43 -9.13 6.28
C HIS A 92 -13.67 -10.44 6.04
N ILE A 93 -14.36 -11.58 6.02
CA ILE A 93 -13.73 -12.89 5.78
C ILE A 93 -13.25 -12.96 4.32
N VAL A 94 -11.94 -13.13 4.15
CA VAL A 94 -11.27 -13.20 2.85
C VAL A 94 -10.86 -14.63 2.48
N ASP A 95 -10.72 -15.52 3.46
CA ASP A 95 -10.30 -16.91 3.19
C ASP A 95 -10.86 -17.90 4.22
N ARG A 96 -11.05 -19.15 3.77
CA ARG A 96 -11.49 -20.29 4.59
C ARG A 96 -10.74 -21.54 4.17
N ASP A 97 -10.17 -22.23 5.14
CA ASP A 97 -9.45 -23.49 4.93
C ASP A 97 -9.48 -24.33 6.23
N ARG A 98 -8.56 -25.26 6.37
CA ARG A 98 -8.40 -26.13 7.52
C ARG A 98 -6.94 -26.51 7.71
N TYR A 99 -6.49 -26.51 8.96
CA TYR A 99 -5.17 -27.02 9.29
C TYR A 99 -5.15 -28.55 9.21
N TYR A 100 -3.99 -29.09 8.86
CA TYR A 100 -3.74 -30.53 8.81
C TYR A 100 -2.61 -30.92 9.76
N LEU A 101 -2.80 -32.03 10.46
CA LEU A 101 -1.79 -32.61 11.34
C LEU A 101 -1.38 -34.00 10.87
N LEU A 102 -0.13 -34.35 11.11
CA LEU A 102 0.39 -35.71 10.99
C LEU A 102 0.91 -36.15 12.36
N SER A 103 0.45 -37.28 12.88
CA SER A 103 0.98 -37.82 14.13
C SER A 103 2.49 -38.06 14.02
N ALA A 104 3.26 -37.72 15.04
CA ALA A 104 4.70 -38.04 15.07
C ALA A 104 4.96 -39.55 15.16
N ARG A 105 3.93 -40.34 15.52
CA ARG A 105 3.93 -41.81 15.51
C ARG A 105 3.46 -42.39 14.18
N ALA A 106 3.16 -41.56 13.18
CA ALA A 106 2.79 -42.07 11.88
C ALA A 106 3.99 -42.78 11.26
N GLU A 107 3.73 -43.92 10.62
CA GLU A 107 4.74 -44.62 9.84
C GLU A 107 4.62 -44.21 8.37
N PRO A 108 5.73 -44.17 7.61
CA PRO A 108 5.67 -43.97 6.17
C PRO A 108 4.73 -44.99 5.51
N PRO A 109 3.74 -44.55 4.70
CA PRO A 109 2.84 -45.43 3.98
C PRO A 109 3.60 -46.51 3.22
N ALA A 110 3.09 -47.76 3.21
CA ALA A 110 3.78 -48.90 2.60
C ALA A 110 4.24 -48.62 1.15
N ARG A 111 3.39 -47.97 0.35
CA ARG A 111 3.68 -47.55 -1.03
C ARG A 111 4.86 -46.58 -1.18
N LEU A 112 5.20 -45.83 -0.13
CA LEU A 112 6.33 -44.90 -0.13
C LEU A 112 7.63 -45.54 0.36
N ARG A 113 7.61 -46.69 1.05
CA ARG A 113 8.83 -47.28 1.63
C ARG A 113 9.91 -47.57 0.59
N GLY A 114 9.53 -48.19 -0.54
CA GLY A 114 10.47 -48.45 -1.64
C GLY A 114 10.95 -47.18 -2.33
N VAL A 115 10.06 -46.18 -2.45
CA VAL A 115 10.37 -44.86 -2.99
C VAL A 115 11.41 -44.13 -2.12
N LEU A 116 11.20 -44.15 -0.81
CA LEU A 116 12.09 -43.52 0.17
C LEU A 116 13.47 -44.17 0.20
N ARG A 117 13.55 -45.51 0.12
CA ARG A 117 14.84 -46.22 0.02
C ARG A 117 15.63 -45.80 -1.20
N ARG A 118 14.98 -45.68 -2.37
CA ARG A 118 15.65 -45.21 -3.59
C ARG A 118 16.09 -43.75 -3.48
N ALA A 119 15.23 -42.89 -2.96
CA ALA A 119 15.57 -41.48 -2.74
C ALA A 119 16.76 -41.34 -1.78
N ALA A 120 16.78 -42.09 -0.68
CA ALA A 120 17.88 -42.08 0.30
C ALA A 120 19.22 -42.59 -0.25
N ALA A 121 19.22 -43.43 -1.28
CA ALA A 121 20.45 -43.85 -1.97
C ALA A 121 21.00 -42.78 -2.93
N ALA A 122 20.13 -41.89 -3.42
CA ALA A 122 20.48 -40.85 -4.39
C ALA A 122 20.67 -39.45 -3.77
N LEU A 123 20.19 -39.25 -2.53
CA LEU A 123 20.14 -37.95 -1.88
C LEU A 123 20.71 -38.01 -0.47
N ARG A 124 21.50 -36.99 -0.11
CA ARG A 124 21.91 -36.72 1.27
C ARG A 124 20.93 -35.75 1.91
N VAL A 125 20.35 -36.12 3.04
CA VAL A 125 19.56 -35.21 3.87
C VAL A 125 20.47 -34.48 4.84
N GLU A 126 20.29 -33.18 4.97
CA GLU A 126 21.05 -32.31 5.87
C GLU A 126 20.11 -31.35 6.60
N GLU A 127 20.31 -31.19 7.90
CA GLU A 127 19.66 -30.13 8.68
C GLU A 127 20.63 -28.95 8.76
N GLY A 128 20.16 -27.77 8.33
CA GLY A 128 20.94 -26.54 8.30
C GLY A 128 20.18 -25.37 8.90
N ARG A 129 20.92 -24.31 9.24
CA ARG A 129 20.35 -23.05 9.73
C ARG A 129 20.71 -21.85 8.87
N GLU A 130 21.63 -22.04 7.93
CA GLU A 130 22.15 -20.99 7.07
C GLU A 130 21.46 -20.96 5.72
N PHE A 131 21.07 -19.76 5.29
CA PHE A 131 20.50 -19.55 3.96
C PHE A 131 21.61 -19.30 2.92
N THR A 132 22.14 -20.39 2.37
CA THR A 132 23.19 -20.35 1.34
C THR A 132 22.69 -19.96 -0.08
N PRO A 133 23.60 -19.65 -1.03
CA PRO A 133 23.24 -19.36 -2.43
C PRO A 133 22.47 -20.49 -3.14
N ALA A 134 22.61 -21.75 -2.71
CA ALA A 134 21.86 -22.86 -3.27
C ALA A 134 20.35 -22.73 -2.96
N HIS A 135 20.00 -22.32 -1.74
CA HIS A 135 18.61 -22.05 -1.35
C HIS A 135 18.05 -20.86 -2.14
N ARG A 136 18.83 -19.79 -2.30
CA ARG A 136 18.42 -18.62 -3.10
C ARG A 136 18.08 -19.01 -4.54
N ARG A 137 18.90 -19.86 -5.17
CA ARG A 137 18.64 -20.40 -6.51
C ARG A 137 17.37 -21.25 -6.56
N LEU A 138 17.18 -22.15 -5.58
CA LEU A 138 16.00 -23.00 -5.50
C LEU A 138 14.70 -22.19 -5.30
N TRP A 139 14.72 -21.20 -4.41
CA TRP A 139 13.58 -20.29 -4.18
C TRP A 139 13.27 -19.46 -5.42
N ALA A 140 14.29 -18.87 -6.07
CA ALA A 140 14.11 -18.12 -7.31
C ALA A 140 13.58 -19.01 -8.45
N GLU A 141 14.08 -20.24 -8.57
CA GLU A 141 13.58 -21.22 -9.54
C GLU A 141 12.10 -21.53 -9.29
N PHE A 142 11.74 -21.83 -8.04
CA PHE A 142 10.36 -22.16 -7.66
C PHE A 142 9.40 -20.99 -7.91
N MET A 143 9.75 -19.79 -7.48
CA MET A 143 8.93 -18.59 -7.68
C MET A 143 8.84 -18.22 -9.17
N GLY A 144 9.95 -18.34 -9.92
CA GLY A 144 9.99 -18.03 -11.35
C GLY A 144 9.14 -18.96 -12.22
N ARG A 145 8.81 -20.18 -11.77
CA ARG A 145 7.87 -21.06 -12.51
C ARG A 145 6.47 -20.46 -12.59
N ALA A 146 6.04 -19.77 -11.55
CA ALA A 146 4.77 -19.07 -11.55
C ALA A 146 4.78 -17.92 -12.57
N ASP A 147 5.91 -17.21 -12.69
CA ASP A 147 6.08 -16.09 -13.62
C ASP A 147 6.14 -16.57 -15.08
N ARG A 148 6.72 -17.75 -15.32
CA ARG A 148 6.76 -18.42 -16.63
C ARG A 148 5.47 -19.16 -17.01
N LYS A 149 4.41 -19.08 -16.20
CA LYS A 149 3.12 -19.80 -16.39
C LYS A 149 3.25 -21.33 -16.38
N GLU A 150 4.33 -21.88 -15.83
CA GLU A 150 4.56 -23.32 -15.67
C GLU A 150 3.87 -23.89 -14.41
N ALA A 151 3.41 -23.00 -13.53
CA ALA A 151 2.66 -23.30 -12.32
C ALA A 151 1.63 -22.19 -12.04
N ARG A 152 0.69 -22.45 -11.13
CA ARG A 152 -0.28 -21.43 -10.69
C ARG A 152 0.47 -20.26 -10.02
N PRO A 153 0.09 -19.00 -10.27
CA PRO A 153 0.64 -17.85 -9.58
C PRO A 153 0.59 -18.00 -8.05
N LEU A 154 1.72 -17.76 -7.38
CA LEU A 154 1.77 -17.65 -5.92
C LEU A 154 1.11 -16.34 -5.50
N ALA A 155 0.26 -16.39 -4.48
CA ALA A 155 -0.31 -15.19 -3.89
C ALA A 155 0.82 -14.28 -3.33
N PRO A 156 0.67 -12.94 -3.36
CA PRO A 156 1.72 -12.01 -2.93
C PRO A 156 2.26 -12.30 -1.53
N HIS A 157 1.38 -12.56 -0.55
CA HIS A 157 1.77 -12.91 0.82
C HIS A 157 2.61 -14.20 0.90
N VAL A 158 2.35 -15.19 0.03
CA VAL A 158 3.17 -16.41 -0.02
C VAL A 158 4.55 -16.10 -0.58
N ARG A 159 4.66 -15.28 -1.63
CA ARG A 159 5.95 -14.85 -2.18
C ARG A 159 6.79 -14.12 -1.14
N GLU A 160 6.17 -13.26 -0.34
CA GLU A 160 6.84 -12.55 0.73
C GLU A 160 7.45 -13.50 1.77
N LEU A 161 6.75 -14.58 2.14
CA LEU A 161 7.30 -15.60 3.05
C LEU A 161 8.58 -16.26 2.48
N TYR A 162 8.62 -16.54 1.18
CA TYR A 162 9.84 -17.04 0.52
C TYR A 162 10.95 -15.99 0.48
N ALA A 163 10.62 -14.73 0.22
CA ALA A 163 11.57 -13.63 0.18
C ALA A 163 12.22 -13.38 1.55
N ARG A 164 11.44 -13.46 2.64
CA ARG A 164 11.87 -13.24 4.03
C ARG A 164 12.61 -14.40 4.69
N THR A 165 12.72 -15.55 4.01
CA THR A 165 13.36 -16.74 4.60
C THR A 165 14.79 -16.47 5.14
N PRO A 166 15.68 -15.73 4.45
CA PRO A 166 17.04 -15.46 4.94
C PRO A 166 17.06 -14.68 6.24
N GLU A 167 16.33 -13.57 6.31
CA GLU A 167 16.23 -12.72 7.49
C GLU A 167 15.57 -13.47 8.64
N ALA A 168 14.51 -14.23 8.34
CA ALA A 168 13.78 -14.99 9.33
C ALA A 168 14.64 -16.07 10.01
N LEU A 169 15.51 -16.76 9.26
CA LEU A 169 16.44 -17.75 9.82
C LEU A 169 17.46 -17.10 10.75
N ALA A 170 17.95 -15.90 10.41
CA ALA A 170 18.89 -15.16 11.23
C ALA A 170 18.25 -14.62 12.52
N GLU A 171 17.00 -14.13 12.43
CA GLU A 171 16.29 -13.51 13.55
C GLU A 171 15.66 -14.53 14.53
N ALA A 172 15.42 -15.77 14.10
CA ALA A 172 14.68 -16.75 14.91
C ALA A 172 15.51 -17.51 15.96
N ASP A 173 16.76 -17.10 16.22
CA ASP A 173 17.64 -17.64 17.27
C ASP A 173 17.69 -19.17 17.33
N GLY A 174 17.81 -19.81 16.16
CA GLY A 174 17.87 -21.27 16.05
C GLY A 174 16.54 -22.01 16.29
N ALA A 175 15.40 -21.32 16.34
CA ALA A 175 14.10 -21.98 16.37
C ALA A 175 13.64 -22.46 14.96
N LEU A 176 14.07 -21.75 13.92
CA LEU A 176 13.86 -22.15 12.53
C LEU A 176 15.05 -22.96 12.00
N CYS A 177 14.75 -23.94 11.16
CA CYS A 177 15.78 -24.72 10.47
C CYS A 177 15.34 -25.10 9.04
N LEU A 178 16.32 -25.41 8.21
CA LEU A 178 16.17 -25.91 6.87
C LEU A 178 16.45 -27.42 6.86
N LEU A 179 15.61 -28.17 6.17
CA LEU A 179 15.87 -29.57 5.86
C LEU A 179 16.12 -29.69 4.36
N ASN A 180 17.36 -30.04 4.03
CA ASN A 180 17.91 -29.98 2.68
C ASN A 180 18.11 -31.38 2.11
N ALA A 181 17.78 -31.57 0.83
CA ALA A 181 18.10 -32.78 0.09
C ALA A 181 19.11 -32.42 -0.99
N TRP A 182 20.33 -32.92 -0.85
CA TRP A 182 21.44 -32.72 -1.77
C TRP A 182 21.63 -33.95 -2.66
N ASP A 183 21.80 -33.76 -3.96
CA ASP A 183 22.17 -34.85 -4.87
C ASP A 183 23.66 -35.22 -4.76
N GLN A 184 24.08 -36.27 -5.49
CA GLN A 184 25.45 -36.78 -5.45
C GLN A 184 26.48 -35.76 -5.98
N GLU A 185 26.04 -34.82 -6.81
CA GLU A 185 26.86 -33.74 -7.34
C GLU A 185 26.86 -32.48 -6.44
N GLY A 186 26.27 -32.55 -5.25
CA GLY A 186 26.26 -31.46 -4.27
C GLY A 186 25.28 -30.33 -4.61
N ARG A 187 24.25 -30.61 -5.39
CA ARG A 187 23.22 -29.64 -5.76
C ARG A 187 21.94 -29.84 -4.95
N LEU A 188 21.26 -28.73 -4.63
CA LEU A 188 20.09 -28.75 -3.75
C LEU A 188 18.83 -29.14 -4.54
N ALA A 189 18.40 -30.40 -4.39
CA ALA A 189 17.25 -30.96 -5.08
C ALA A 189 15.92 -30.54 -4.44
N ALA A 190 15.87 -30.39 -3.11
CA ALA A 190 14.70 -29.88 -2.39
C ALA A 190 15.09 -29.29 -1.03
N CYS A 191 14.21 -28.44 -0.49
CA CYS A 191 14.39 -27.80 0.80
C CYS A 191 13.02 -27.58 1.48
N LEU A 192 12.94 -27.83 2.78
CA LEU A 192 11.81 -27.46 3.65
C LEU A 192 12.28 -26.48 4.73
N LEU A 193 11.51 -25.42 4.99
CA LEU A 193 11.67 -24.55 6.15
C LEU A 193 10.74 -25.05 7.26
N LEU A 194 11.32 -25.30 8.43
CA LEU A 194 10.63 -25.87 9.59
C LEU A 194 10.73 -24.92 10.79
N ASP A 195 9.70 -24.95 11.64
CA ASP A 195 9.69 -24.29 12.94
C ASP A 195 9.59 -25.32 14.07
N ASP A 196 10.63 -25.39 14.89
CA ASP A 196 10.72 -26.32 16.02
C ASP A 196 10.38 -25.67 17.36
N ALA A 197 10.04 -24.37 17.40
CA ALA A 197 9.80 -23.68 18.67
C ALA A 197 8.64 -24.29 19.49
N PRO A 198 7.46 -24.64 18.90
CA PRO A 198 6.34 -25.18 19.66
C PRO A 198 6.67 -26.53 20.30
N GLU A 199 6.41 -26.72 21.60
CA GLU A 199 6.80 -27.95 22.29
C GLU A 199 6.04 -29.19 21.79
N LYS A 200 4.77 -29.01 21.39
CA LYS A 200 3.90 -30.11 20.97
C LYS A 200 4.12 -30.54 19.54
N PHE A 201 4.68 -29.67 18.68
CA PHE A 201 4.74 -29.93 17.24
C PHE A 201 5.89 -29.24 16.53
N CYS A 202 6.26 -29.80 15.39
CA CYS A 202 7.11 -29.13 14.40
C CYS A 202 6.18 -28.59 13.31
N SER A 203 6.35 -27.32 12.90
CA SER A 203 5.56 -26.75 11.81
C SER A 203 6.30 -26.87 10.48
N TYR A 204 5.62 -27.39 9.46
CA TYR A 204 6.04 -27.19 8.08
C TYR A 204 5.61 -25.78 7.64
N VAL A 205 6.58 -24.90 7.41
CA VAL A 205 6.34 -23.48 7.07
C VAL A 205 6.31 -23.31 5.55
N LEU A 206 7.42 -23.62 4.88
CA LEU A 206 7.57 -23.51 3.41
C LEU A 206 8.35 -24.70 2.86
N GLY A 207 8.28 -24.90 1.55
CA GLY A 207 9.06 -25.92 0.89
C GLY A 207 9.11 -25.75 -0.62
N ALA A 208 10.21 -26.13 -1.25
CA ALA A 208 10.27 -26.29 -2.70
C ALA A 208 11.21 -27.42 -3.11
N HIS A 209 11.06 -27.83 -4.37
CA HIS A 209 11.91 -28.81 -5.02
C HIS A 209 12.31 -28.29 -6.40
N SER A 210 13.52 -28.62 -6.83
CA SER A 210 14.02 -28.28 -8.15
C SER A 210 13.32 -29.12 -9.22
N ARG A 211 13.10 -28.51 -10.39
CA ARG A 211 12.62 -29.13 -11.62
C ARG A 211 13.71 -29.08 -12.68
N ALA A 212 14.58 -28.08 -12.62
CA ALA A 212 15.79 -28.01 -13.44
C ALA A 212 16.78 -29.15 -13.07
N GLN A 213 16.92 -29.43 -11.77
CA GLN A 213 17.76 -30.50 -11.23
C GLN A 213 16.85 -31.48 -10.50
N TYR A 214 15.94 -32.09 -11.26
CA TYR A 214 14.91 -32.95 -10.69
C TYR A 214 15.49 -34.29 -10.24
N THR A 215 15.57 -34.47 -8.93
CA THR A 215 15.78 -35.80 -8.33
C THR A 215 14.44 -36.34 -7.84
N PRO A 216 13.96 -37.48 -8.38
CA PRO A 216 12.67 -38.04 -8.00
C PRO A 216 12.54 -38.21 -6.48
N HIS A 217 11.37 -37.83 -5.95
CA HIS A 217 10.97 -38.08 -4.57
C HIS A 217 11.79 -37.37 -3.48
N ALA A 218 12.59 -36.35 -3.83
CA ALA A 218 13.32 -35.53 -2.86
C ALA A 218 12.40 -34.93 -1.77
N ALA A 219 11.25 -34.39 -2.16
CA ALA A 219 10.27 -33.85 -1.21
C ALA A 219 9.67 -34.93 -0.28
N ASP A 220 9.48 -36.16 -0.76
CA ASP A 220 9.01 -37.27 0.06
C ASP A 220 10.08 -37.71 1.07
N LEU A 221 11.35 -37.74 0.66
CA LEU A 221 12.47 -38.03 1.56
C LEU A 221 12.59 -37.00 2.68
N LEU A 222 12.48 -35.71 2.34
CA LEU A 222 12.49 -34.63 3.34
C LEU A 222 11.30 -34.72 4.29
N PHE A 223 10.12 -35.11 3.80
CA PHE A 223 8.96 -35.32 4.66
C PHE A 223 9.15 -36.47 5.66
N ALA A 224 9.79 -37.56 5.21
CA ALA A 224 10.17 -38.67 6.09
C ALA A 224 11.15 -38.22 7.19
N ALA A 225 12.18 -37.49 6.79
CA ALA A 225 13.21 -36.98 7.70
C ALA A 225 12.63 -35.94 8.69
N MET A 226 11.71 -35.07 8.26
CA MET A 226 10.97 -34.17 9.16
C MET A 226 10.16 -34.95 10.21
N LEU A 227 9.49 -36.02 9.80
CA LEU A 227 8.71 -36.87 10.72
C LEU A 227 9.61 -37.57 11.74
N GLU A 228 10.74 -38.12 11.29
CA GLU A 228 11.73 -38.74 12.17
C GLU A 228 12.34 -37.73 13.15
N LYS A 229 12.71 -36.54 12.67
CA LYS A 229 13.20 -35.44 13.50
C LYS A 229 12.16 -35.04 14.56
N THR A 230 10.90 -34.90 14.17
CA THR A 230 9.79 -34.56 15.08
C THR A 230 9.63 -35.61 16.16
N ARG A 231 9.71 -36.89 15.79
CA ARG A 231 9.64 -38.04 16.72
C ARG A 231 10.83 -38.04 17.69
N ARG A 232 12.05 -37.84 17.18
CA ARG A 232 13.29 -37.76 17.98
C ARG A 232 13.25 -36.62 19.00
N ALA A 233 12.64 -35.49 18.62
CA ALA A 233 12.44 -34.35 19.50
C ALA A 233 11.32 -34.55 20.54
N GLY A 234 10.67 -35.72 20.60
CA GLY A 234 9.59 -36.02 21.55
C GLY A 234 8.29 -35.26 21.29
N LYS A 235 8.15 -34.61 20.13
CA LYS A 235 6.97 -33.84 19.76
C LYS A 235 5.82 -34.78 19.41
N ARG A 236 4.57 -34.32 19.59
CA ARG A 236 3.36 -35.16 19.42
C ARG A 236 2.92 -35.30 17.97
N TYR A 237 3.10 -34.26 17.16
CA TYR A 237 2.66 -34.23 15.77
C TYR A 237 3.48 -33.25 14.93
N VAL A 238 3.43 -33.40 13.61
CA VAL A 238 3.84 -32.37 12.64
C VAL A 238 2.62 -31.56 12.26
N HIS A 239 2.73 -30.24 12.35
CA HIS A 239 1.72 -29.32 11.86
C HIS A 239 1.98 -29.04 10.38
N LEU A 240 1.15 -29.58 9.49
CA LEU A 240 1.36 -29.49 8.04
C LEU A 240 0.92 -28.16 7.43
N GLY A 241 0.28 -27.29 8.21
CA GLY A 241 -0.31 -26.03 7.74
C GLY A 241 -1.63 -26.23 6.98
N LEU A 242 -2.05 -25.19 6.26
CA LEU A 242 -3.34 -25.08 5.55
C LEU A 242 -3.44 -25.94 4.29
N GLY A 243 -4.63 -26.37 3.88
CA GLY A 243 -4.84 -27.18 2.67
C GLY A 243 -4.30 -26.51 1.40
N VAL A 244 -4.49 -25.18 1.27
CA VAL A 244 -4.11 -24.25 0.19
C VAL A 244 -4.71 -24.60 -1.18
N ASN A 245 -4.50 -25.82 -1.68
CA ASN A 245 -5.10 -26.33 -2.90
C ASN A 245 -5.12 -27.87 -2.92
N GLU A 246 -5.87 -28.44 -3.86
CA GLU A 246 -6.02 -29.89 -4.03
C GLU A 246 -4.69 -30.64 -4.24
N GLY A 247 -3.69 -30.02 -4.88
CA GLY A 247 -2.37 -30.63 -5.08
C GLY A 247 -1.60 -30.83 -3.78
N ILE A 248 -1.50 -29.77 -2.97
CA ILE A 248 -0.89 -29.79 -1.64
C ILE A 248 -1.69 -30.72 -0.70
N LEU A 249 -3.02 -30.65 -0.77
CA LEU A 249 -3.90 -31.47 0.04
C LEU A 249 -3.73 -32.97 -0.24
N ARG A 250 -3.62 -33.36 -1.52
CA ARG A 250 -3.29 -34.73 -1.92
C ARG A 250 -1.96 -35.18 -1.34
N PHE A 251 -0.93 -34.32 -1.35
CA PHE A 251 0.37 -34.64 -0.77
C PHE A 251 0.27 -34.88 0.76
N LYS A 252 -0.47 -34.04 1.48
CA LYS A 252 -0.69 -34.20 2.93
C LYS A 252 -1.45 -35.49 3.25
N ARG A 253 -2.55 -35.74 2.54
CA ARG A 253 -3.36 -36.97 2.69
C ARG A 253 -2.55 -38.21 2.31
N LYS A 254 -1.66 -38.12 1.32
CA LYS A 254 -0.78 -39.22 0.90
C LYS A 254 0.05 -39.75 2.07
N TRP A 255 0.51 -38.86 2.94
CA TRP A 255 1.27 -39.14 4.16
C TRP A 255 0.41 -39.43 5.40
N GLY A 256 -0.92 -39.45 5.26
CA GLY A 256 -1.84 -39.69 6.37
C GLY A 256 -2.20 -38.43 7.18
N GLY A 257 -1.92 -37.24 6.63
CA GLY A 257 -2.33 -35.97 7.24
C GLY A 257 -3.85 -35.89 7.40
N ARG A 258 -4.30 -35.54 8.60
CA ARG A 258 -5.72 -35.45 8.95
C ARG A 258 -6.13 -34.00 9.20
N PRO A 259 -7.36 -33.60 8.81
CA PRO A 259 -7.86 -32.28 9.12
C PRO A 259 -7.98 -32.10 10.64
N TYR A 260 -7.59 -30.92 11.13
CA TYR A 260 -7.56 -30.56 12.54
C TYR A 260 -8.52 -29.40 12.80
N LEU A 261 -8.01 -28.19 13.02
CA LEU A 261 -8.80 -27.00 13.29
C LEU A 261 -9.28 -26.32 11.99
N PRO A 262 -10.55 -25.87 11.93
CA PRO A 262 -11.00 -24.94 10.89
C PRO A 262 -10.13 -23.69 10.86
N TYR A 263 -10.02 -23.05 9.70
CA TYR A 263 -9.31 -21.80 9.52
C TYR A 263 -10.23 -20.81 8.79
N VAL A 264 -10.40 -19.64 9.38
CA VAL A 264 -11.06 -18.48 8.81
C VAL A 264 -10.10 -17.32 8.94
N MET A 265 -9.90 -16.57 7.86
CA MET A 265 -9.12 -15.34 7.85
C MET A 265 -10.03 -14.17 7.52
N ALA A 266 -10.03 -13.15 8.36
CA ALA A 266 -10.60 -11.84 8.06
C ALA A 266 -9.50 -10.79 7.93
N ALA A 267 -9.74 -9.81 7.07
CA ALA A 267 -8.91 -8.62 6.90
C ALA A 267 -9.81 -7.38 6.85
N TRP A 268 -9.54 -6.40 7.69
CA TRP A 268 -10.33 -5.17 7.77
C TRP A 268 -9.49 -3.97 8.19
N GLU A 269 -10.05 -2.78 8.01
CA GLU A 269 -9.50 -1.56 8.59
C GLU A 269 -10.29 -1.18 9.85
N GLU A 270 -9.64 -1.17 11.01
CA GLU A 270 -10.22 -0.74 12.26
C GLU A 270 -10.32 0.78 12.31
N LYS A 271 -11.49 1.28 12.69
CA LYS A 271 -11.73 2.71 12.84
C LYS A 271 -11.27 3.08 14.25
N THR A 272 -10.02 3.55 14.40
CA THR A 272 -9.50 3.97 15.71
C THR A 272 -10.47 4.92 16.42
N ARG A 273 -10.67 4.73 17.73
CA ARG A 273 -11.56 5.58 18.55
C ARG A 273 -11.10 7.06 18.57
N ALA A 274 -9.82 7.30 18.30
CA ALA A 274 -9.22 8.62 18.06
C ALA A 274 -9.62 9.24 16.69
N ALA A 275 -10.04 8.43 15.72
CA ALA A 275 -10.60 8.88 14.43
C ALA A 275 -11.99 9.52 14.55
N ARG A 276 -12.54 9.66 15.78
CA ARG A 276 -13.68 10.56 16.01
C ARG A 276 -13.30 12.04 15.84
N ASN A 277 -12.02 12.40 15.89
CA ASN A 277 -11.55 13.80 15.78
C ASN A 277 -10.46 14.08 14.74
N ASP A 278 -10.10 13.14 13.84
CA ASP A 278 -8.95 13.34 12.94
C ASP A 278 -9.30 13.17 11.44
N THR A 279 -10.29 13.97 11.02
CA THR A 279 -10.89 13.95 9.67
C THR A 279 -9.97 14.33 8.52
N ALA A 280 -8.78 14.89 8.75
CA ALA A 280 -7.85 15.26 7.67
C ALA A 280 -6.90 14.12 7.31
N ARG A 281 -6.37 13.39 8.30
CA ARG A 281 -5.44 12.26 8.08
C ARG A 281 -6.15 11.05 7.49
N ALA A 282 -7.37 10.75 7.94
CA ALA A 282 -8.20 9.68 7.40
C ALA A 282 -8.70 9.93 5.96
N LEU A 283 -8.62 11.18 5.51
CA LEU A 283 -9.00 11.62 4.17
C LEU A 283 -7.84 11.44 3.20
N THR A 284 -6.68 11.97 3.57
CA THR A 284 -5.42 11.81 2.82
C THR A 284 -5.04 10.34 2.69
N LEU A 285 -5.11 9.54 3.77
CA LEU A 285 -4.87 8.09 3.70
C LEU A 285 -5.94 7.32 2.92
N ALA A 286 -7.22 7.75 2.95
CA ALA A 286 -8.25 7.10 2.14
C ALA A 286 -8.08 7.40 0.64
N LEU A 287 -7.62 8.59 0.27
CA LEU A 287 -7.24 8.94 -1.10
C LEU A 287 -6.02 8.13 -1.56
N LEU A 288 -5.03 7.92 -0.68
CA LEU A 288 -3.85 7.09 -0.94
C LEU A 288 -4.23 5.60 -1.10
N ARG A 289 -5.12 5.07 -0.26
CA ARG A 289 -5.55 3.66 -0.32
C ARG A 289 -6.53 3.37 -1.47
N ALA A 290 -7.43 4.29 -1.80
CA ALA A 290 -8.29 4.18 -2.98
C ALA A 290 -7.49 4.28 -4.29
N ALA A 291 -6.38 5.04 -4.28
CA ALA A 291 -5.42 5.07 -5.37
C ALA A 291 -4.46 3.86 -5.37
N ALA A 292 -4.24 3.13 -4.27
CA ALA A 292 -3.25 2.04 -4.20
C ALA A 292 -3.79 0.60 -4.42
N ALA A 293 -5.11 0.39 -4.52
CA ALA A 293 -5.66 -0.97 -4.66
C ALA A 293 -5.57 -1.55 -6.09
N PRO A 294 -5.05 -2.78 -6.30
CA PRO A 294 -5.25 -3.52 -7.55
C PRO A 294 -6.71 -4.02 -7.63
N SER A 295 -7.31 -3.98 -8.81
CA SER A 295 -8.71 -4.41 -8.99
C SER A 295 -8.91 -5.92 -8.81
N PRO A 296 -9.84 -6.36 -7.93
CA PRO A 296 -10.58 -7.58 -8.10
C PRO A 296 -11.82 -7.34 -8.97
N SER A 297 -12.23 -8.39 -9.66
CA SER A 297 -13.40 -8.47 -10.53
C SER A 297 -14.71 -8.05 -9.85
N LEU A 298 -15.48 -7.23 -10.57
CA LEU A 298 -16.83 -6.69 -10.25
C LEU A 298 -17.90 -7.77 -9.96
N PRO A 299 -19.05 -7.45 -9.30
CA PRO A 299 -19.69 -6.12 -9.31
C PRO A 299 -20.28 -5.56 -8.00
N SER A 300 -20.32 -4.22 -7.89
CA SER A 300 -21.41 -3.42 -7.27
C SER A 300 -21.32 -1.94 -7.73
N PRO A 301 -22.45 -1.19 -7.80
CA PRO A 301 -22.54 0.08 -8.55
C PRO A 301 -21.90 1.31 -7.88
N GLU A 302 -21.24 1.14 -6.72
CA GLU A 302 -20.60 2.21 -5.97
C GLU A 302 -19.07 2.27 -6.17
N ASN A 303 -18.49 1.29 -6.90
CA ASN A 303 -17.08 1.21 -7.28
C ASN A 303 -16.83 1.59 -8.76
N ALA A 304 -17.52 2.62 -9.26
CA ALA A 304 -17.24 3.13 -10.60
C ALA A 304 -15.83 3.76 -10.60
N ARG A 305 -14.87 3.13 -11.30
CA ARG A 305 -13.59 3.78 -11.62
C ARG A 305 -13.87 5.15 -12.23
N PRO A 306 -13.10 6.20 -11.89
CA PRO A 306 -13.29 7.52 -12.50
C PRO A 306 -13.23 7.40 -14.02
N ASP A 307 -14.14 8.11 -14.68
CA ASP A 307 -14.18 8.21 -16.13
C ASP A 307 -12.77 8.53 -16.68
N GLN A 308 -12.32 7.76 -17.66
CA GLN A 308 -11.05 8.05 -18.34
C GLN A 308 -11.20 9.30 -19.20
N ARG A 309 -10.21 10.19 -19.16
CA ARG A 309 -10.09 11.34 -20.06
C ARG A 309 -8.68 11.42 -20.64
N PRO A 310 -8.51 11.95 -21.87
CA PRO A 310 -7.18 12.19 -22.40
C PRO A 310 -6.45 13.28 -21.62
N PHE A 311 -5.17 13.07 -21.31
CA PHE A 311 -4.34 14.07 -20.63
C PHE A 311 -3.90 15.18 -21.60
N ALA A 312 -4.56 16.34 -21.52
CA ALA A 312 -4.33 17.49 -22.41
C ALA A 312 -3.35 18.53 -21.85
N MET A 313 -2.94 18.37 -20.59
CA MET A 313 -1.95 19.22 -19.91
C MET A 313 -0.54 18.70 -20.14
N LEU A 314 -0.16 18.52 -21.40
CA LEU A 314 1.11 17.93 -21.79
C LEU A 314 1.77 18.76 -22.91
N TRP A 315 3.06 19.02 -22.74
CA TRP A 315 3.92 19.66 -23.72
C TRP A 315 5.10 18.75 -24.04
N GLU A 316 5.42 18.66 -25.31
CA GLU A 316 6.69 18.14 -25.79
C GLU A 316 7.75 19.21 -25.68
N VAL A 317 8.92 18.80 -25.23
CA VAL A 317 10.10 19.64 -25.09
C VAL A 317 11.22 18.98 -25.88
N GLU A 318 11.71 19.64 -26.91
CA GLU A 318 12.71 19.11 -27.83
C GLU A 318 13.95 20.01 -27.86
N LYS A 319 15.15 19.43 -27.75
CA LYS A 319 16.43 20.13 -27.95
C LYS A 319 17.45 19.16 -28.55
N ASN A 320 18.17 19.60 -29.57
CA ASN A 320 19.20 18.81 -30.26
C ASN A 320 18.71 17.41 -30.71
N GLY A 321 17.46 17.31 -31.19
CA GLY A 321 16.85 16.05 -31.61
C GLY A 321 16.45 15.10 -30.48
N ARG A 322 16.67 15.47 -29.21
CA ARG A 322 16.22 14.73 -28.03
C ARG A 322 14.87 15.25 -27.58
N VAL A 323 13.97 14.33 -27.25
CA VAL A 323 12.57 14.61 -26.94
C VAL A 323 12.25 14.17 -25.52
N SER A 324 11.64 15.08 -24.77
CA SER A 324 11.10 14.88 -23.42
C SER A 324 9.73 15.55 -23.30
N TRP A 325 9.09 15.43 -22.13
CA TRP A 325 7.77 15.99 -21.91
C TRP A 325 7.68 16.80 -20.61
N LEU A 326 6.78 17.77 -20.60
CA LEU A 326 6.42 18.57 -19.44
C LEU A 326 4.89 18.47 -19.23
N GLY A 327 4.48 18.01 -18.07
CA GLY A 327 3.09 17.73 -17.71
C GLY A 327 2.60 18.59 -16.55
N GLY A 328 1.37 19.08 -16.65
CA GLY A 328 0.71 19.91 -15.63
C GLY A 328 -0.23 19.10 -14.76
N THR A 329 0.10 18.88 -13.50
CA THR A 329 -0.72 18.11 -12.56
C THR A 329 -1.70 18.98 -11.79
N ALA A 330 -2.73 18.34 -11.24
CA ALA A 330 -3.66 18.93 -10.30
C ALA A 330 -3.80 17.98 -9.10
N HIS A 331 -3.65 18.53 -7.89
CA HIS A 331 -3.73 17.76 -6.64
C HIS A 331 -5.10 17.13 -6.40
N PHE A 332 -6.16 17.65 -7.03
CA PHE A 332 -7.52 17.13 -6.90
C PHE A 332 -8.24 17.11 -8.25
N PHE A 333 -8.81 15.96 -8.63
CA PHE A 333 -9.52 15.80 -9.89
C PHE A 333 -10.57 14.68 -9.83
N CYS A 334 -11.55 14.74 -10.73
CA CYS A 334 -12.68 13.80 -10.80
C CYS A 334 -12.62 12.82 -11.97
N TYR A 335 -11.55 12.87 -12.77
CA TYR A 335 -11.31 11.97 -13.90
C TYR A 335 -9.95 11.30 -13.76
N SER A 336 -9.80 10.15 -14.39
CA SER A 336 -8.52 9.44 -14.47
C SER A 336 -7.87 9.66 -15.84
N PHE A 337 -6.55 9.76 -15.83
CA PHE A 337 -5.67 9.91 -16.99
C PHE A 337 -4.74 8.71 -17.19
N GLU A 338 -5.00 7.60 -16.48
CA GLU A 338 -4.18 6.39 -16.44
C GLU A 338 -3.75 5.93 -17.84
N THR A 339 -4.69 5.85 -18.78
CA THR A 339 -4.38 5.41 -20.15
C THR A 339 -3.37 6.33 -20.86
N SER A 340 -3.44 7.64 -20.62
CA SER A 340 -2.49 8.60 -21.17
C SER A 340 -1.12 8.47 -20.52
N PHE A 341 -1.06 8.27 -19.21
CA PHE A 341 0.20 8.07 -18.49
C PHE A 341 0.91 6.78 -18.91
N ILE A 342 0.20 5.66 -19.01
CA ILE A 342 0.79 4.39 -19.50
C ILE A 342 1.41 4.56 -20.89
N ARG A 343 0.74 5.28 -21.81
CA ARG A 343 1.27 5.53 -23.17
C ARG A 343 2.49 6.45 -23.17
N LEU A 344 2.48 7.45 -22.31
CA LEU A 344 3.58 8.39 -22.14
C LEU A 344 4.80 7.71 -21.52
N PHE A 345 4.61 6.93 -20.45
CA PHE A 345 5.68 6.26 -19.71
C PHE A 345 6.37 5.16 -20.51
N ARG A 346 5.72 4.58 -21.53
CA ARG A 346 6.42 3.70 -22.49
C ARG A 346 7.56 4.39 -23.26
N LYS A 347 7.56 5.72 -23.34
CA LYS A 347 8.51 6.51 -24.14
C LYS A 347 9.67 7.11 -23.34
N VAL A 348 9.59 7.03 -22.01
CA VAL A 348 10.51 7.70 -21.08
C VAL A 348 11.10 6.70 -20.09
N ASP A 349 12.26 7.03 -19.56
CA ASP A 349 12.97 6.24 -18.56
C ASP A 349 12.92 6.94 -17.19
N ASN A 350 13.00 8.29 -17.19
CA ASN A 350 12.94 9.13 -16.00
C ASN A 350 11.59 9.87 -15.88
N VAL A 351 11.02 9.90 -14.67
CA VAL A 351 9.80 10.63 -14.33
C VAL A 351 10.07 11.55 -13.13
N LEU A 352 10.01 12.86 -13.34
CA LEU A 352 10.30 13.86 -12.32
C LEU A 352 9.00 14.44 -11.76
N PHE A 353 8.96 14.70 -10.45
CA PHE A 353 7.87 15.39 -9.75
C PHE A 353 8.41 16.60 -8.98
N GLU A 354 7.52 17.50 -8.53
CA GLU A 354 7.92 18.66 -7.72
C GLU A 354 8.75 18.26 -6.50
N GLY A 355 8.37 17.21 -5.79
CA GLY A 355 9.11 16.64 -4.67
C GLY A 355 8.61 15.23 -4.35
N PRO A 356 8.99 14.66 -3.19
CA PRO A 356 8.57 13.32 -2.81
C PRO A 356 7.04 13.25 -2.62
N LEU A 357 6.46 12.14 -3.09
CA LEU A 357 5.03 11.85 -3.04
C LEU A 357 4.73 10.50 -2.37
N ASP A 358 5.74 9.91 -1.73
CA ASP A 358 5.56 8.71 -0.90
C ASP A 358 4.81 9.02 0.41
N GLU A 359 4.37 7.96 1.08
CA GLU A 359 3.54 8.04 2.27
C GLU A 359 4.23 8.79 3.43
N ASP A 360 5.54 8.58 3.61
CA ASP A 360 6.31 9.22 4.67
C ASP A 360 6.42 10.74 4.45
N ALA A 361 6.71 11.17 3.23
CA ALA A 361 6.79 12.58 2.87
C ALA A 361 5.44 13.29 3.07
N LEU A 362 4.35 12.68 2.62
CA LEU A 362 3.00 13.24 2.80
C LEU A 362 2.59 13.31 4.27
N ALA A 363 2.93 12.28 5.06
CA ALA A 363 2.69 12.28 6.49
C ALA A 363 3.48 13.37 7.22
N ALA A 364 4.74 13.60 6.82
CA ALA A 364 5.57 14.65 7.38
C ALA A 364 5.01 16.06 7.08
N VAL A 365 4.49 16.29 5.86
CA VAL A 365 3.80 17.54 5.52
C VAL A 365 2.54 17.74 6.38
N ASP A 366 1.70 16.72 6.55
CA ASP A 366 0.50 16.81 7.42
C ASP A 366 0.86 17.16 8.87
N GLN A 367 1.89 16.49 9.42
CA GLN A 367 2.37 16.76 10.78
C GLN A 367 2.90 18.19 10.93
N ALA A 368 3.70 18.67 9.97
CA ALA A 368 4.19 20.05 9.97
C ALA A 368 3.04 21.06 9.90
N GLY A 369 2.01 20.76 9.11
CA GLY A 369 0.80 21.58 8.99
C GLY A 369 -0.01 21.69 10.29
N LYS A 370 0.01 20.67 11.13
CA LYS A 370 -0.69 20.62 12.43
C LYS A 370 0.15 21.14 13.61
N ARG A 371 1.46 21.36 13.41
CA ARG A 371 2.35 21.90 14.44
C ARG A 371 2.37 23.43 14.39
N LEU A 372 1.60 24.05 15.28
CA LEU A 372 1.52 25.51 15.39
C LEU A 372 2.75 26.10 16.09
N PRO A 373 3.36 27.18 15.56
CA PRO A 373 4.36 27.93 16.30
C PRO A 373 3.72 28.71 17.46
N PRO A 374 4.48 29.07 18.52
CA PRO A 374 3.95 29.70 19.74
C PRO A 374 3.18 31.01 19.50
N GLU A 375 3.57 31.77 18.48
CA GLU A 375 2.98 33.08 18.16
C GLU A 375 1.91 33.01 17.06
N HIS A 376 1.38 31.80 16.80
CA HIS A 376 0.39 31.61 15.75
C HIS A 376 -0.99 32.13 16.15
N LYS A 377 -1.48 33.15 15.45
CA LYS A 377 -2.89 33.55 15.54
C LYS A 377 -3.76 32.58 14.75
N ALA A 378 -4.69 31.92 15.43
CA ALA A 378 -5.61 30.98 14.81
C ALA A 378 -6.49 31.67 13.76
N LEU A 379 -6.72 31.01 12.61
CA LEU A 379 -7.65 31.49 11.59
C LEU A 379 -9.07 31.67 12.12
N LEU A 380 -9.45 30.86 13.12
CA LEU A 380 -10.73 30.96 13.82
C LEU A 380 -10.96 32.36 14.43
N GLU A 381 -9.89 33.03 14.88
CA GLU A 381 -9.95 34.38 15.47
C GLU A 381 -9.88 35.51 14.41
N MET A 382 -9.68 35.15 13.14
CA MET A 382 -9.52 36.08 12.02
C MET A 382 -10.74 36.09 11.08
N LEU A 383 -11.68 35.18 11.31
CA LEU A 383 -12.94 35.07 10.58
C LEU A 383 -14.11 35.46 11.48
N ALA A 384 -15.09 36.17 10.93
CA ALA A 384 -16.35 36.44 11.62
C ALA A 384 -17.16 35.14 11.78
N GLU A 385 -18.00 35.06 12.82
CA GLU A 385 -18.82 33.87 13.08
C GLU A 385 -19.76 33.56 11.89
N GLU A 386 -20.26 34.57 11.19
CA GLU A 386 -21.05 34.38 9.97
C GLU A 386 -20.23 33.79 8.81
N GLU A 387 -18.94 34.15 8.70
CA GLU A 387 -18.01 33.59 7.70
C GLU A 387 -17.73 32.12 8.00
N ILE A 388 -17.50 31.77 9.27
CA ILE A 388 -17.27 30.40 9.73
C ILE A 388 -18.49 29.52 9.43
N ARG A 389 -19.71 29.99 9.75
CA ARG A 389 -20.95 29.25 9.48
C ARG A 389 -21.19 29.04 7.99
N ARG A 390 -20.87 30.03 7.14
CA ARG A 390 -20.94 29.87 5.68
C ARG A 390 -19.97 28.78 5.22
N LEU A 391 -18.73 28.80 5.73
CA LEU A 391 -17.71 27.81 5.41
C LEU A 391 -18.11 26.41 5.87
N GLU A 392 -18.62 26.26 7.10
CA GLU A 392 -19.16 24.99 7.63
C GLU A 392 -20.24 24.42 6.71
N ARG A 393 -21.20 25.25 6.29
CA ARG A 393 -22.28 24.84 5.37
C ARG A 393 -21.73 24.40 4.01
N VAL A 394 -20.75 25.12 3.46
CA VAL A 394 -20.16 24.79 2.16
C VAL A 394 -19.34 23.50 2.24
N VAL A 395 -18.54 23.31 3.28
CA VAL A 395 -17.67 22.13 3.43
C VAL A 395 -18.49 20.89 3.77
N ARG A 396 -19.35 20.97 4.81
CA ARG A 396 -20.11 19.82 5.33
C ARG A 396 -21.32 19.48 4.45
N GLY A 397 -21.85 20.45 3.71
CA GLY A 397 -23.01 20.26 2.85
C GLY A 397 -24.34 20.33 3.61
N PRO A 398 -25.44 19.88 2.98
CA PRO A 398 -26.76 19.88 3.63
C PRO A 398 -26.76 18.92 4.83
N GLU A 399 -27.38 19.33 5.93
CA GLU A 399 -27.50 18.57 7.17
C GLU A 399 -28.94 18.62 7.69
N GLY A 400 -29.34 17.61 8.48
CA GLY A 400 -30.62 17.60 9.18
C GLY A 400 -31.37 16.27 9.05
N PRO A 401 -32.44 16.07 9.85
CA PRO A 401 -33.17 14.80 9.90
C PRO A 401 -33.70 14.35 8.52
N LEU A 402 -34.22 15.29 7.72
CA LEU A 402 -34.71 15.03 6.38
C LEU A 402 -33.59 14.63 5.40
N VAL A 403 -32.43 15.28 5.49
CA VAL A 403 -31.26 15.00 4.63
C VAL A 403 -30.68 13.63 4.96
N ARG A 404 -30.65 13.27 6.25
CA ARG A 404 -30.24 11.95 6.72
C ARG A 404 -31.20 10.85 6.27
N TRP A 405 -32.51 11.12 6.37
CA TRP A 405 -33.54 10.19 5.89
C TRP A 405 -33.43 9.91 4.38
N LEU A 406 -33.06 10.93 3.59
CA LEU A 406 -32.81 10.81 2.14
C LEU A 406 -31.44 10.19 1.79
N GLY A 407 -30.61 9.83 2.79
CA GLY A 407 -29.26 9.30 2.54
C GLY A 407 -28.30 10.31 1.89
N MET A 408 -28.62 11.61 1.94
CA MET A 408 -27.85 12.67 1.28
C MET A 408 -26.86 13.39 2.23
N GLU A 409 -26.78 12.94 3.48
CA GLU A 409 -25.82 13.47 4.46
C GLU A 409 -24.44 12.85 4.21
N ALA A 410 -23.39 13.69 4.15
CA ALA A 410 -22.03 13.21 3.91
C ALA A 410 -21.58 12.26 5.05
N ALA A 411 -21.09 11.07 4.67
CA ALA A 411 -20.66 10.03 5.61
C ALA A 411 -19.42 10.42 6.45
N ARG A 412 -18.60 11.35 5.93
CA ARG A 412 -17.44 11.93 6.62
C ARG A 412 -17.58 13.45 6.61
N LYS A 413 -17.36 14.09 7.76
CA LYS A 413 -17.52 15.54 7.93
C LYS A 413 -16.24 16.14 8.48
N ALA A 414 -15.63 17.07 7.75
CA ALA A 414 -14.49 17.81 8.26
C ALA A 414 -14.92 18.70 9.44
N ASP A 415 -14.14 18.67 10.52
CA ASP A 415 -14.28 19.64 11.61
C ASP A 415 -13.64 20.97 11.23
N VAL A 416 -14.47 21.86 10.69
CA VAL A 416 -14.02 23.18 10.21
C VAL A 416 -13.42 24.01 11.33
N ARG A 417 -14.04 24.04 12.51
CA ARG A 417 -13.55 24.86 13.63
C ARG A 417 -12.25 24.32 14.19
N TRP A 418 -12.11 23.00 14.27
CA TRP A 418 -10.85 22.39 14.68
C TRP A 418 -9.72 22.75 13.71
N LEU A 419 -9.95 22.64 12.40
CA LEU A 419 -8.95 22.98 11.38
C LEU A 419 -8.57 24.46 11.41
N LEU A 420 -9.53 25.36 11.57
CA LEU A 420 -9.27 26.80 11.71
C LEU A 420 -8.52 27.16 13.01
N ARG A 421 -8.58 26.31 14.03
CA ARG A 421 -7.95 26.54 15.33
C ARG A 421 -6.58 25.90 15.48
N HIS A 422 -6.40 24.70 14.94
CA HIS A 422 -5.25 23.83 15.25
C HIS A 422 -4.33 23.56 14.05
N ALA A 423 -4.64 24.08 12.86
CA ALA A 423 -3.81 23.89 11.68
C ALA A 423 -3.24 25.23 11.19
N ARG A 424 -2.02 25.16 10.64
CA ARG A 424 -1.40 26.28 9.91
C ARG A 424 -2.28 26.70 8.73
N PRO A 425 -2.21 27.96 8.26
CA PRO A 425 -3.16 28.50 7.28
C PRO A 425 -3.22 27.72 5.97
N TRP A 426 -2.06 27.34 5.42
CA TRP A 426 -1.99 26.52 4.21
C TRP A 426 -2.57 25.11 4.45
N CYS A 427 -2.35 24.52 5.62
CA CYS A 427 -2.86 23.20 5.98
C CYS A 427 -4.38 23.21 6.14
N ALA A 428 -4.93 24.22 6.82
CA ALA A 428 -6.36 24.44 6.92
C ALA A 428 -6.99 24.64 5.53
N PHE A 429 -6.34 25.43 4.66
CA PHE A 429 -6.78 25.63 3.28
C PHE A 429 -6.87 24.30 2.51
N PHE A 430 -5.78 23.53 2.44
CA PHE A 430 -5.78 22.27 1.71
C PHE A 430 -6.78 21.27 2.30
N SER A 431 -6.87 21.17 3.62
CA SER A 431 -7.79 20.23 4.29
C SER A 431 -9.26 20.56 4.01
N LEU A 432 -9.66 21.82 4.17
CA LEU A 432 -11.05 22.24 3.97
C LEU A 432 -11.46 22.22 2.49
N TRP A 433 -10.54 22.59 1.60
CA TRP A 433 -10.74 22.50 0.17
C TRP A 433 -10.89 21.04 -0.30
N THR A 434 -10.07 20.12 0.22
CA THR A 434 -10.17 18.68 -0.05
C THR A 434 -11.53 18.14 0.37
N ALA A 435 -11.93 18.40 1.61
CA ALA A 435 -13.22 17.96 2.13
C ALA A 435 -14.41 18.47 1.30
N PHE A 436 -14.33 19.72 0.81
CA PHE A 436 -15.32 20.26 -0.10
C PHE A 436 -15.37 19.51 -1.45
N LEU A 437 -14.21 19.25 -2.07
CA LEU A 437 -14.11 18.62 -3.38
C LEU A 437 -14.54 17.15 -3.38
N GLU A 438 -14.17 16.38 -2.37
CA GLU A 438 -14.61 14.99 -2.24
C GLU A 438 -16.12 14.85 -2.12
N ARG A 439 -16.77 15.79 -1.41
CA ARG A 439 -18.24 15.85 -1.36
C ARG A 439 -18.85 16.10 -2.75
N GLN A 440 -18.10 16.68 -3.68
CA GLN A 440 -18.49 16.81 -5.09
C GLN A 440 -18.12 15.58 -5.94
N GLY A 441 -17.59 14.51 -5.34
CA GLY A 441 -17.15 13.28 -6.00
C GLY A 441 -15.72 13.34 -6.58
N TRP A 442 -14.89 14.27 -6.12
CA TRP A 442 -13.53 14.45 -6.62
C TRP A 442 -12.54 13.75 -5.70
N CYS A 443 -12.33 12.46 -5.95
CA CYS A 443 -11.51 11.60 -5.09
C CYS A 443 -10.14 11.23 -5.71
N GLY A 444 -9.78 11.83 -6.84
CA GLY A 444 -8.53 11.55 -7.55
C GLY A 444 -7.50 12.67 -7.39
N SER A 445 -6.24 12.35 -7.67
CA SER A 445 -5.10 13.26 -7.75
C SER A 445 -4.29 12.90 -8.99
N VAL A 446 -3.96 13.89 -9.83
CA VAL A 446 -3.31 13.63 -11.13
C VAL A 446 -1.82 13.32 -10.94
N ASP A 447 -1.17 14.04 -10.03
CA ASP A 447 0.20 13.84 -9.59
C ASP A 447 0.39 12.47 -8.92
N MET A 448 -0.48 12.06 -7.99
CA MET A 448 -0.40 10.73 -7.37
C MET A 448 -0.70 9.61 -8.37
N GLU A 449 -1.66 9.79 -9.28
CA GLU A 449 -1.94 8.82 -10.33
C GLU A 449 -0.74 8.61 -11.25
N ALA A 450 -0.10 9.71 -11.68
CA ALA A 450 1.13 9.66 -12.47
C ALA A 450 2.28 9.00 -11.69
N TRP A 451 2.45 9.34 -10.41
CA TRP A 451 3.51 8.79 -9.56
C TRP A 451 3.38 7.27 -9.38
N ARG A 452 2.17 6.80 -9.05
CA ARG A 452 1.87 5.37 -8.90
C ARG A 452 2.14 4.60 -10.19
N ILE A 453 1.61 5.09 -11.33
CA ILE A 453 1.78 4.41 -12.62
C ILE A 453 3.26 4.40 -13.03
N ALA A 454 4.03 5.45 -12.72
CA ALA A 454 5.47 5.47 -12.97
C ALA A 454 6.19 4.39 -12.15
N HIS A 455 5.83 4.22 -10.88
CA HIS A 455 6.39 3.19 -10.00
C HIS A 455 6.00 1.77 -10.46
N ASP A 456 4.72 1.53 -10.75
CA ASP A 456 4.20 0.25 -11.24
C ASP A 456 4.86 -0.17 -12.57
N MET A 457 5.23 0.81 -13.39
CA MET A 457 5.94 0.59 -14.67
C MET A 457 7.47 0.53 -14.52
N GLY A 458 8.00 0.55 -13.30
CA GLY A 458 9.43 0.45 -13.01
C GLY A 458 10.25 1.63 -13.52
N LYS A 459 9.68 2.84 -13.54
CA LYS A 459 10.39 4.06 -13.96
C LYS A 459 11.28 4.60 -12.86
N ASN A 460 12.32 5.32 -13.26
CA ASN A 460 13.15 6.06 -12.32
C ASN A 460 12.40 7.33 -11.89
N VAL A 461 11.87 7.34 -10.66
CA VAL A 461 11.05 8.43 -10.12
C VAL A 461 11.92 9.36 -9.27
N ILE A 462 11.91 10.65 -9.57
CA ILE A 462 12.79 11.65 -8.95
C ILE A 462 11.97 12.83 -8.44
N GLY A 463 12.20 13.24 -7.19
CA GLY A 463 11.67 14.49 -6.64
C GLY A 463 12.63 15.65 -6.92
N MET A 464 12.13 16.75 -7.49
CA MET A 464 12.94 17.94 -7.76
C MET A 464 13.14 18.82 -6.52
N GLU A 465 12.41 18.62 -5.44
CA GLU A 465 12.53 19.32 -4.17
C GLU A 465 12.62 18.30 -3.03
N ASN A 466 13.30 18.68 -1.96
CA ASN A 466 13.21 17.94 -0.71
C ASN A 466 12.04 18.46 0.16
N LEU A 467 11.76 17.76 1.26
CA LEU A 467 10.67 18.11 2.18
C LEU A 467 10.80 19.53 2.76
N GLU A 468 12.02 19.95 3.12
CA GLU A 468 12.26 21.27 3.71
C GLU A 468 11.92 22.39 2.72
N GLU A 469 12.33 22.25 1.46
CA GLU A 469 12.04 23.18 0.37
C GLU A 469 10.54 23.28 0.06
N GLN A 470 9.83 22.14 0.13
CA GLN A 470 8.37 22.10 -0.02
C GLN A 470 7.67 22.80 1.15
N LEU A 471 8.09 22.52 2.40
CA LEU A 471 7.52 23.15 3.58
C LEU A 471 7.75 24.67 3.59
N ALA A 472 8.95 25.14 3.25
CA ALA A 472 9.25 26.57 3.13
C ALA A 472 8.34 27.26 2.10
N SER A 473 8.05 26.58 0.99
CA SER A 473 7.14 27.08 -0.04
C SER A 473 5.69 27.19 0.48
N LEU A 474 5.22 26.19 1.23
CA LEU A 474 3.89 26.20 1.86
C LEU A 474 3.78 27.27 2.95
N GLU A 475 4.84 27.47 3.73
CA GLU A 475 4.92 28.49 4.77
C GLU A 475 4.89 29.91 4.22
N SER A 476 5.36 30.11 2.98
CA SER A 476 5.32 31.41 2.30
C SER A 476 3.92 31.84 1.83
N VAL A 477 2.91 30.98 1.96
CA VAL A 477 1.53 31.28 1.54
C VAL A 477 0.92 32.36 2.46
N PRO A 478 0.55 33.54 1.92
CA PRO A 478 0.00 34.62 2.73
C PRO A 478 -1.34 34.27 3.37
N VAL A 479 -1.47 34.53 4.66
CA VAL A 479 -2.68 34.25 5.44
C VAL A 479 -3.90 34.98 4.87
N GLU A 480 -3.72 36.21 4.40
CA GLU A 480 -4.78 37.04 3.83
C GLU A 480 -5.38 36.41 2.56
N ARG A 481 -4.57 35.69 1.78
CA ARG A 481 -5.06 34.98 0.59
C ARG A 481 -5.90 33.76 1.00
N VAL A 482 -5.48 33.04 2.05
CA VAL A 482 -6.27 31.94 2.63
C VAL A 482 -7.61 32.46 3.16
N LEU A 483 -7.61 33.55 3.93
CA LEU A 483 -8.83 34.17 4.45
C LEU A 483 -9.76 34.64 3.33
N ARG A 484 -9.22 35.32 2.30
CA ARG A 484 -10.01 35.74 1.12
C ARG A 484 -10.65 34.55 0.43
N PHE A 485 -9.93 33.44 0.31
CA PHE A 485 -10.43 32.22 -0.30
C PHE A 485 -11.58 31.60 0.51
N PHE A 486 -11.47 31.55 1.83
CA PHE A 486 -12.56 31.08 2.71
C PHE A 486 -13.77 32.00 2.68
N ARG A 487 -13.57 33.33 2.64
CA ARG A 487 -14.68 34.30 2.52
C ARG A 487 -15.46 34.12 1.22
N ALA A 488 -14.79 33.66 0.15
CA ALA A 488 -15.41 33.38 -1.15
C ALA A 488 -15.95 31.94 -1.29
N CYS A 489 -16.15 31.20 -0.19
CA CYS A 489 -16.51 29.77 -0.21
C CYS A 489 -17.80 29.43 -0.99
N GLU A 490 -18.76 30.34 -1.06
CA GLU A 490 -20.01 30.13 -1.82
C GLU A 490 -19.75 29.94 -3.33
N GLY A 491 -18.68 30.53 -3.87
CA GLY A 491 -18.28 30.41 -5.26
C GLY A 491 -17.51 29.13 -5.62
N TRP A 492 -17.09 28.33 -4.63
CA TRP A 492 -16.17 27.20 -4.81
C TRP A 492 -16.64 26.15 -5.82
N LYS A 493 -17.96 25.89 -5.89
CA LYS A 493 -18.54 24.92 -6.85
C LYS A 493 -18.48 25.41 -8.29
N ALA A 494 -18.77 26.68 -8.53
CA ALA A 494 -18.67 27.28 -9.86
C ALA A 494 -17.20 27.39 -10.29
N GLN A 495 -16.34 27.79 -9.35
CA GLN A 495 -14.90 27.89 -9.52
C GLN A 495 -14.25 26.56 -9.94
N SER A 496 -14.49 25.50 -9.17
CA SER A 496 -13.97 24.15 -9.44
C SER A 496 -14.40 23.63 -10.81
N ARG A 497 -15.69 23.75 -11.16
CA ARG A 497 -16.22 23.33 -12.48
C ARG A 497 -15.58 24.11 -13.64
N ARG A 498 -15.37 25.42 -13.48
CA ARG A 498 -14.70 26.25 -14.50
C ARG A 498 -13.25 25.81 -14.69
N ASN A 499 -12.52 25.65 -13.58
CA ASN A 499 -11.13 25.21 -13.59
C ASN A 499 -10.96 23.81 -14.20
N MET A 500 -11.85 22.85 -13.86
CA MET A 500 -11.87 21.50 -14.45
C MET A 500 -12.08 21.53 -15.97
N ARG A 501 -13.02 22.34 -16.48
CA ARG A 501 -13.25 22.46 -17.93
C ARG A 501 -12.03 23.02 -18.65
N ALA A 502 -11.38 24.03 -18.07
CA ALA A 502 -10.13 24.58 -18.60
C ALA A 502 -8.99 23.55 -18.56
N TYR A 503 -8.88 22.80 -17.45
CA TYR A 503 -7.89 21.74 -17.29
C TYR A 503 -8.04 20.63 -18.35
N LEU A 504 -9.25 20.09 -18.50
CA LEU A 504 -9.55 19.08 -19.53
C LEU A 504 -9.33 19.60 -20.95
N ALA A 505 -9.50 20.91 -21.16
CA ALA A 505 -9.24 21.53 -22.44
C ALA A 505 -7.75 21.82 -22.69
N GLY A 506 -6.88 21.60 -21.69
CA GLY A 506 -5.46 22.01 -21.70
C GLY A 506 -5.24 23.53 -21.76
N ASP A 507 -6.21 24.32 -21.33
CA ASP A 507 -6.25 25.78 -21.46
C ASP A 507 -5.61 26.46 -20.24
N LEU A 508 -4.29 26.59 -20.24
CA LEU A 508 -3.50 27.14 -19.12
C LEU A 508 -3.90 28.58 -18.77
N GLU A 509 -4.09 29.43 -19.76
CA GLU A 509 -4.45 30.84 -19.56
C GLU A 509 -5.79 30.97 -18.85
N ARG A 510 -6.79 30.20 -19.31
CA ARG A 510 -8.12 30.18 -18.69
C ARG A 510 -8.13 29.52 -17.31
N MET A 511 -7.19 28.62 -17.04
CA MET A 511 -6.98 28.04 -15.71
C MET A 511 -6.35 29.02 -14.72
N MET A 512 -5.50 29.93 -15.20
CA MET A 512 -4.87 30.92 -14.35
C MET A 512 -5.85 32.01 -13.90
N GLY A 513 -6.81 32.38 -14.77
CA GLY A 513 -7.79 33.44 -14.45
C GLY A 513 -7.10 34.75 -14.03
N SER A 514 -7.80 35.63 -13.32
CA SER A 514 -7.07 36.67 -12.57
C SER A 514 -6.26 35.98 -11.46
N SER A 515 -5.03 36.44 -11.20
CA SER A 515 -4.05 35.91 -10.23
C SER A 515 -4.51 35.86 -8.76
N ALA A 516 -5.81 36.04 -8.51
CA ALA A 516 -6.47 36.21 -7.22
C ALA A 516 -7.18 34.95 -6.67
N GLU A 517 -7.26 33.84 -7.42
CA GLU A 517 -8.24 32.79 -7.10
C GLU A 517 -7.75 31.65 -6.18
N PHE A 518 -6.46 31.29 -6.17
CA PHE A 518 -5.93 30.24 -5.29
C PHE A 518 -4.83 30.77 -4.35
N PRO A 519 -4.87 30.46 -3.04
CA PRO A 519 -3.92 31.00 -2.06
C PRO A 519 -2.45 30.75 -2.38
N THR A 520 -2.14 29.58 -2.94
CA THR A 520 -0.78 29.10 -3.24
C THR A 520 -0.18 29.68 -4.53
N ARG A 521 -0.97 30.38 -5.36
CA ARG A 521 -0.47 31.01 -6.60
C ARG A 521 0.06 32.41 -6.30
N THR A 522 1.18 32.50 -5.60
CA THR A 522 1.89 33.77 -5.36
C THR A 522 3.12 33.88 -6.25
N GLU A 523 3.56 35.11 -6.50
CA GLU A 523 4.78 35.36 -7.27
C GLU A 523 6.01 34.69 -6.64
N TYR A 524 6.11 34.72 -5.32
CA TYR A 524 7.19 34.04 -4.59
C TYR A 524 7.11 32.50 -4.72
N VAL A 525 5.94 31.90 -4.52
CA VAL A 525 5.76 30.44 -4.64
C VAL A 525 6.00 29.98 -6.08
N VAL A 526 5.63 30.76 -7.08
CA VAL A 526 5.73 30.35 -8.48
C VAL A 526 7.14 30.65 -9.03
N ASN A 527 7.61 31.90 -8.99
CA ASN A 527 8.86 32.27 -9.67
C ASN A 527 10.12 31.66 -9.04
N VAL A 528 10.20 31.59 -7.71
CA VAL A 528 11.39 31.01 -7.03
C VAL A 528 11.46 29.50 -7.24
N ARG A 529 10.32 28.81 -7.14
CA ARG A 529 10.24 27.36 -7.39
C ARG A 529 10.45 27.03 -8.86
N ASP A 530 9.91 27.83 -9.79
CA ASP A 530 10.11 27.63 -11.22
C ASP A 530 11.59 27.68 -11.61
N GLN A 531 12.37 28.60 -11.02
CA GLN A 531 13.81 28.65 -11.26
C GLN A 531 14.52 27.40 -10.72
N ARG A 532 14.17 26.93 -9.53
CA ARG A 532 14.70 25.68 -8.97
C ARG A 532 14.33 24.47 -9.84
N PHE A 533 13.07 24.37 -10.26
CA PHE A 533 12.60 23.33 -11.15
C PHE A 533 13.33 23.36 -12.47
N ARG A 534 13.49 24.53 -13.09
CA ARG A 534 14.25 24.72 -14.34
C ARG A 534 15.65 24.14 -14.20
N GLU A 535 16.38 24.52 -13.15
CA GLU A 535 17.75 24.07 -12.93
C GLU A 535 17.85 22.55 -12.75
N ARG A 536 16.94 21.95 -11.97
CA ARG A 536 16.98 20.53 -11.62
C ARG A 536 16.43 19.62 -12.73
N MET A 537 15.47 20.09 -13.52
CA MET A 537 14.91 19.31 -14.62
C MET A 537 15.79 19.36 -15.87
N ARG A 538 16.54 20.45 -16.08
CA ARG A 538 17.26 20.70 -17.34
C ARG A 538 18.20 19.55 -17.74
N PRO A 539 19.06 18.99 -16.87
CA PRO A 539 19.94 17.88 -17.26
C PRO A 539 19.18 16.68 -17.84
N TYR A 540 18.03 16.33 -17.25
CA TYR A 540 17.18 15.24 -17.72
C TYR A 540 16.46 15.58 -19.03
N LEU A 541 16.01 16.82 -19.19
CA LEU A 541 15.39 17.27 -20.45
C LEU A 541 16.40 17.25 -21.59
N GLU A 542 17.65 17.65 -21.35
CA GLU A 542 18.74 17.62 -22.34
C GLU A 542 19.18 16.20 -22.67
N GLU A 543 19.14 15.27 -21.72
CA GLU A 543 19.37 13.85 -21.97
C GLU A 543 18.26 13.22 -22.85
N GLY A 544 17.04 13.75 -22.76
CA GLY A 544 15.88 13.22 -23.49
C GLY A 544 15.21 12.05 -22.76
N ARG A 545 14.10 11.55 -23.31
CA ARG A 545 13.35 10.40 -22.78
C ARG A 545 12.99 10.56 -21.29
N CYS A 546 12.66 11.78 -20.86
CA CYS A 546 12.11 12.03 -19.54
C CYS A 546 10.76 12.74 -19.62
N VAL A 547 10.01 12.68 -18.52
CA VAL A 547 8.85 13.55 -18.33
C VAL A 547 8.89 14.19 -16.96
N VAL A 548 8.57 15.48 -16.93
CA VAL A 548 8.53 16.30 -15.71
C VAL A 548 7.08 16.66 -15.40
N PHE A 549 6.63 16.37 -14.19
CA PHE A 549 5.31 16.75 -13.68
C PHE A 549 5.45 17.86 -12.64
N VAL A 550 4.78 18.97 -12.92
CA VAL A 550 4.65 20.12 -12.02
C VAL A 550 3.18 20.52 -11.96
N GLY A 551 2.76 21.17 -10.88
CA GLY A 551 1.45 21.76 -10.75
C GLY A 551 1.18 22.69 -11.93
N ALA A 552 -0.02 22.61 -12.51
CA ALA A 552 -0.32 23.27 -13.79
C ALA A 552 -0.06 24.79 -13.82
N ALA A 553 -0.01 25.46 -12.66
CA ALA A 553 0.36 26.87 -12.56
C ALA A 553 1.83 27.15 -12.98
N HIS A 554 2.75 26.26 -12.60
CA HIS A 554 4.18 26.38 -12.90
C HIS A 554 4.49 26.31 -14.40
N LEU A 555 3.64 25.60 -15.17
CA LEU A 555 3.82 25.47 -16.61
C LEU A 555 3.83 26.81 -17.36
N VAL A 556 3.15 27.82 -16.86
CA VAL A 556 3.04 29.11 -17.57
C VAL A 556 4.39 29.78 -17.70
N ASN A 557 5.16 29.82 -16.62
CA ASN A 557 6.52 30.37 -16.63
C ASN A 557 7.53 29.37 -17.20
N LEU A 558 7.46 28.10 -16.80
CA LEU A 558 8.43 27.08 -17.22
C LEU A 558 8.48 26.89 -18.73
N ARG A 559 7.34 26.99 -19.43
CA ARG A 559 7.31 26.98 -20.90
C ARG A 559 8.21 28.06 -21.51
N ARG A 560 8.13 29.29 -20.99
CA ARG A 560 8.94 30.41 -21.45
C ARG A 560 10.42 30.23 -21.07
N MET A 561 10.68 29.84 -19.83
CA MET A 561 12.05 29.63 -19.33
C MET A 561 12.79 28.52 -20.10
N LEU A 562 12.09 27.44 -20.46
CA LEU A 562 12.66 26.38 -21.28
C LEU A 562 12.89 26.84 -22.73
N ALA A 563 12.01 27.68 -23.28
CA ALA A 563 12.24 28.30 -24.59
C ALA A 563 13.49 29.20 -24.59
N GLU A 564 13.68 29.99 -23.52
CA GLU A 564 14.90 30.78 -23.28
C GLU A 564 16.16 29.91 -23.18
N ASP A 565 16.05 28.69 -22.62
CA ASP A 565 17.12 27.67 -22.58
C ASP A 565 17.37 26.96 -23.93
N GLY A 566 16.70 27.39 -25.00
CA GLY A 566 16.85 26.85 -26.35
C GLY A 566 16.06 25.56 -26.62
N PHE A 567 15.10 25.20 -25.75
CA PHE A 567 14.17 24.12 -26.04
C PHE A 567 13.03 24.58 -26.95
N ARG A 568 12.64 23.74 -27.90
CA ARG A 568 11.39 23.90 -28.62
C ARG A 568 10.27 23.27 -27.81
N VAL A 569 9.35 24.10 -27.32
CA VAL A 569 8.22 23.66 -26.50
C VAL A 569 6.96 23.65 -27.37
N ARG A 570 6.29 22.50 -27.48
CA ARG A 570 5.07 22.33 -28.28
C ARG A 570 3.99 21.63 -27.48
N ARG A 571 2.77 22.12 -27.54
CA ARG A 571 1.63 21.52 -26.89
C ARG A 571 1.23 20.20 -27.56
N CYS A 572 0.99 19.16 -26.76
CA CYS A 572 0.46 17.89 -27.24
C CYS A 572 -1.08 17.91 -27.24
N LEU A 573 -1.70 17.53 -28.36
CA LEU A 573 -3.16 17.52 -28.51
C LEU A 573 -3.70 16.08 -28.56
N PRO A 574 -4.25 15.54 -27.46
CA PRO A 574 -4.47 14.11 -27.32
C PRO A 574 -5.73 13.59 -28.03
N GLY A 575 -6.57 14.45 -28.60
CA GLY A 575 -7.80 14.03 -29.30
C GLY A 575 -8.32 15.06 -30.30
N LEU A 576 -9.23 14.64 -31.18
CA LEU A 576 -9.79 15.47 -32.26
C LEU A 576 -10.38 16.78 -31.76
N GLY A 577 -11.12 16.75 -30.64
CA GLY A 577 -11.68 17.97 -30.03
C GLY A 577 -10.62 18.99 -29.58
N HIS A 578 -9.42 18.54 -29.20
CA HIS A 578 -8.31 19.43 -28.87
C HIS A 578 -7.68 20.03 -30.13
N LYS A 579 -7.51 19.21 -31.18
CA LYS A 579 -6.99 19.63 -32.50
C LYS A 579 -7.87 20.70 -33.14
N LEU A 580 -9.19 20.50 -33.14
CA LEU A 580 -10.15 21.47 -33.68
C LEU A 580 -10.13 22.80 -32.91
N ARG A 581 -10.02 22.78 -31.58
CA ARG A 581 -9.93 24.01 -30.77
C ARG A 581 -8.64 24.77 -31.03
N ALA A 582 -7.51 24.07 -31.13
CA ALA A 582 -6.22 24.69 -31.43
C ALA A 582 -6.21 25.32 -32.84
N LEU A 583 -6.81 24.65 -33.82
CA LEU A 583 -6.99 25.19 -35.17
C LEU A 583 -7.82 26.49 -35.15
N TRP A 584 -8.92 26.51 -34.38
CA TRP A 584 -9.81 27.67 -34.30
C TRP A 584 -9.19 28.87 -33.57
N ARG A 585 -8.27 28.62 -32.63
CA ARG A 585 -7.57 29.68 -31.87
C ARG A 585 -6.29 30.18 -32.55
N GLY A 586 -5.80 29.50 -33.59
CA GLY A 586 -4.56 29.86 -34.27
C GLY A 586 -3.31 29.61 -33.43
N ASP A 587 -3.32 28.60 -32.55
CA ASP A 587 -2.20 28.31 -31.63
C ASP A 587 -0.93 27.92 -32.43
N ALA A 588 0.10 28.78 -32.40
CA ALA A 588 1.37 28.57 -33.14
C ALA A 588 2.28 27.49 -32.53
N GLU A 589 2.11 27.15 -31.25
CA GLU A 589 2.95 26.20 -30.50
C GLU A 589 2.33 24.80 -30.39
N VAL A 590 1.86 24.24 -31.51
CA VAL A 590 1.13 22.97 -31.51
C VAL A 590 1.90 21.88 -32.24
N ARG A 591 1.92 20.67 -31.63
CA ARG A 591 2.31 19.44 -32.33
C ARG A 591 1.05 18.77 -32.90
N TRP A 592 1.00 18.65 -34.23
CA TRP A 592 -0.13 18.07 -34.97
C TRP A 592 -0.19 16.54 -34.92
#